data_AF-A0A2T7Q6G1-F1
#
_entry.id   AF-A0A2T7Q6G1-F1
#
_cell.length_a   1.000
_cell.length_b   1.000
_cell.length_c   1.000
_cell.angle_alpha   90.00
_cell.angle_beta   90.00
_cell.angle_gamma   90.00
#
_symmetry.space_group_name_H-M   'P 1'
#
loop_
_entity.id
_entity.type
_entity.pdbx_description
1 polymer ?
#
loop_
_entity_poly.entity_id
_entity_poly.type
_entity_poly.pdbx_seq_one_letter_code
_entity_poly.pdbx_strand_id
1 'polypeptide(L)'
;MKLNKLIYDLHVAVKMILHFARQHHATLSMMEGIYVRQPPQNEKIAGVDATLTIKPCGSFYQVTRTEYISNTPESEETWLATYGWHSNGHLIEIGGDRYCVFETVSKSLYLEALTEQGKTTIELFIKNL
;
A
#
# COMPACT_ATOMS: atom_id res chain seq x y z
N MET A 1 22.45 6.33 40.06
CA MET A 1 21.85 7.26 39.07
C MET A 1 22.13 6.89 37.61
N LYS A 2 23.39 6.60 37.20
CA LYS A 2 23.71 6.26 35.79
C LYS A 2 23.12 4.94 35.28
N LEU A 3 23.10 3.89 36.10
CA LEU A 3 22.59 2.56 35.70
C LEU A 3 21.08 2.57 35.41
N ASN A 4 20.27 3.19 36.28
CA ASN A 4 18.81 3.26 36.08
C ASN A 4 18.44 4.05 34.82
N LYS A 5 19.20 5.12 34.51
CA LYS A 5 19.04 5.87 33.27
C LYS A 5 19.39 5.02 32.05
N LEU A 6 20.51 4.29 32.10
CA LEU A 6 20.91 3.38 31.01
C LEU A 6 19.85 2.29 30.75
N ILE A 7 19.30 1.69 31.81
CA ILE A 7 18.24 0.67 31.70
C ILE A 7 16.98 1.28 31.07
N TYR A 8 16.60 2.49 31.50
CA TYR A 8 15.45 3.20 30.94
C TYR A 8 15.66 3.52 29.45
N ASP A 9 16.82 4.08 29.09
CA ASP A 9 17.15 4.43 27.70
C ASP A 9 17.17 3.18 26.81
N LEU A 10 17.74 2.07 27.30
CA LEU A 10 17.70 0.78 26.61
C LEU A 10 16.26 0.28 26.41
N HIS A 11 15.42 0.37 27.44
CA HIS A 11 14.02 -0.05 27.35
C HIS A 11 13.25 0.76 26.33
N VAL A 12 13.49 2.08 26.25
CA VAL A 12 12.90 2.95 25.24
C VAL A 12 13.40 2.58 23.84
N ALA A 13 14.70 2.34 23.67
CA ALA A 13 15.27 1.92 22.38
C ALA A 13 14.67 0.59 21.90
N VAL A 14 14.56 -0.41 22.78
CA VAL A 14 13.93 -1.71 22.46
C VAL A 14 12.47 -1.53 22.07
N LYS A 15 11.70 -0.70 22.80
CA LYS A 15 10.31 -0.40 22.45
C LYS A 15 10.17 0.21 21.06
N MET A 16 11.05 1.15 20.69
CA MET A 16 11.05 1.74 19.36
C MET A 16 11.32 0.69 18.29
N ILE A 17 12.37 -0.12 18.45
CA ILE A 17 12.72 -1.18 17.50
C ILE A 17 11.55 -2.16 17.31
N LEU A 18 10.90 -2.60 18.39
CA LEU A 18 9.76 -3.51 18.33
C LEU A 18 8.54 -2.87 17.63
N HIS A 19 8.27 -1.60 17.89
CA HIS A 19 7.17 -0.88 17.24
C HIS A 19 7.37 -0.82 15.73
N PHE A 20 8.58 -0.44 15.32
CA PHE A 20 8.99 -0.36 13.93
C PHE A 20 8.95 -1.74 13.24
N ALA A 21 9.54 -2.77 13.84
CA ALA A 21 9.51 -4.13 13.30
C ALA A 21 8.08 -4.66 13.14
N ARG A 22 7.18 -4.34 14.09
CA ARG A 22 5.77 -4.69 14.01
C ARG A 22 5.07 -3.99 12.85
N GLN A 23 5.31 -2.70 12.64
CA GLN A 23 4.74 -1.97 11.49
C GLN A 23 5.24 -2.54 10.17
N HIS A 24 6.55 -2.78 10.06
CA HIS A 24 7.15 -3.40 8.88
C HIS A 24 6.51 -4.75 8.56
N HIS A 25 6.39 -5.62 9.57
CA HIS A 25 5.78 -6.93 9.42
C HIS A 25 4.31 -6.84 9.00
N ALA A 26 3.53 -5.92 9.58
CA ALA A 26 2.14 -5.72 9.21
C ALA A 26 2.00 -5.32 7.73
N THR A 27 2.84 -4.41 7.24
CA THR A 27 2.83 -4.03 5.82
C THR A 27 3.19 -5.21 4.92
N LEU A 28 4.25 -5.96 5.27
CA LEU A 28 4.65 -7.15 4.49
C LEU A 28 3.56 -8.21 4.43
N SER A 29 2.84 -8.47 5.53
CA SER A 29 1.72 -9.42 5.56
C SER A 29 0.54 -9.00 4.68
N MET A 30 0.43 -7.70 4.39
CA MET A 30 -0.64 -7.15 3.61
C MET A 30 -0.26 -7.02 2.13
N MET A 31 1.01 -6.75 1.83
CA MET A 31 1.57 -6.49 0.50
C MET A 31 0.92 -7.27 -0.63
N GLU A 32 0.98 -8.60 -0.57
CA GLU A 32 0.53 -9.49 -1.62
C GLU A 32 -0.98 -9.73 -1.56
N GLY A 33 -1.63 -9.71 -2.71
CA GLY A 33 -3.05 -10.02 -2.82
C GLY A 33 -3.78 -9.12 -3.81
N ILE A 34 -5.11 -9.21 -3.76
CA ILE A 34 -6.02 -8.45 -4.62
C ILE A 34 -6.72 -7.43 -3.75
N TYR A 35 -6.74 -6.19 -4.22
CA TYR A 35 -7.45 -5.10 -3.59
C TYR A 35 -8.54 -4.60 -4.52
N VAL A 36 -9.68 -4.23 -3.96
CA VAL A 36 -10.85 -3.75 -4.70
C VAL A 36 -10.98 -2.25 -4.44
N ARG A 37 -11.13 -1.47 -5.51
CA ARG A 37 -11.33 -0.02 -5.40
C ARG A 37 -12.62 0.24 -4.62
N GLN A 38 -12.54 1.10 -3.61
CA GLN A 38 -13.69 1.61 -2.91
C GLN A 38 -14.20 2.85 -3.64
N PRO A 39 -15.48 2.90 -4.05
CA PRO A 39 -16.02 4.08 -4.69
C PRO A 39 -16.06 5.26 -3.70
N PRO A 40 -16.00 6.51 -4.19
CA PRO A 40 -16.18 7.70 -3.36
C PRO A 40 -17.50 7.61 -2.58
N GLN A 41 -17.56 8.17 -1.37
CA GLN A 41 -18.71 8.04 -0.45
C GLN A 41 -20.10 8.41 -1.04
N ASN A 42 -20.15 9.11 -2.17
CA ASN A 42 -21.37 9.56 -2.85
C ASN A 42 -21.75 8.74 -4.10
N GLU A 43 -20.96 7.76 -4.51
CA GLU A 43 -21.22 6.95 -5.69
C GLU A 43 -21.45 5.50 -5.28
N LYS A 44 -22.71 5.05 -5.31
CA LYS A 44 -23.04 3.63 -5.25
C LYS A 44 -22.97 3.07 -6.65
N ILE A 45 -21.79 2.65 -7.09
CA ILE A 45 -21.65 1.89 -8.34
C ILE A 45 -21.95 0.42 -8.02
N ALA A 46 -22.81 -0.20 -8.83
CA ALA A 46 -23.14 -1.61 -8.71
C ALA A 46 -22.06 -2.43 -9.43
N GLY A 47 -21.07 -2.94 -8.68
CA GLY A 47 -20.00 -3.78 -9.23
C GLY A 47 -18.63 -3.44 -8.64
N VAL A 48 -17.59 -4.06 -9.20
CA VAL A 48 -16.19 -3.69 -8.94
C VAL A 48 -15.73 -2.82 -10.10
N ASP A 49 -15.30 -1.59 -9.82
CA ASP A 49 -14.85 -0.67 -10.88
C ASP A 49 -13.39 -0.91 -11.27
N ALA A 50 -12.55 -1.19 -10.28
CA ALA A 50 -11.17 -1.52 -10.48
C ALA A 50 -10.64 -2.45 -9.40
N THR A 51 -9.67 -3.29 -9.77
CA THR A 51 -8.86 -4.06 -8.83
C THR A 51 -7.40 -3.69 -8.96
N LEU A 52 -6.65 -3.88 -7.87
CA LEU A 52 -5.21 -3.77 -7.83
C LEU A 52 -4.65 -5.08 -7.30
N THR A 53 -3.87 -5.78 -8.10
CA THR A 53 -3.23 -7.06 -7.75
C THR A 53 -1.75 -6.83 -7.54
N ILE A 54 -1.22 -7.26 -6.40
CA ILE A 54 0.19 -7.15 -6.05
C ILE A 54 0.78 -8.55 -5.89
N LYS A 55 1.85 -8.82 -6.63
CA LYS A 55 2.57 -10.11 -6.60
C LYS A 55 4.08 -9.88 -6.44
N PRO A 56 4.79 -10.77 -5.75
CA PRO A 56 6.24 -10.71 -5.69
C PRO A 56 6.84 -11.00 -7.08
N CYS A 57 7.88 -10.25 -7.45
CA CYS A 57 8.62 -10.38 -8.70
C CYS A 57 10.12 -10.25 -8.41
N GLY A 58 10.72 -11.33 -7.93
CA GLY A 58 12.12 -11.32 -7.45
C GLY A 58 12.27 -10.41 -6.22
N SER A 59 13.19 -9.43 -6.30
CA SER A 59 13.37 -8.40 -5.26
C SER A 59 12.39 -7.21 -5.39
N PHE A 60 11.47 -7.26 -6.34
CA PHE A 60 10.48 -6.23 -6.62
C PHE A 60 9.07 -6.78 -6.46
N TYR A 61 8.09 -5.91 -6.70
CA TYR A 61 6.68 -6.26 -6.79
C TYR A 61 6.15 -5.92 -8.17
N GLN A 62 5.36 -6.81 -8.73
CA GLN A 62 4.53 -6.50 -9.89
C GLN A 62 3.18 -6.04 -9.36
N VAL A 63 2.77 -4.86 -9.80
CA VAL A 63 1.46 -4.28 -9.49
C VAL A 63 0.66 -4.23 -10.78
N THR A 64 -0.54 -4.79 -10.74
CA THR A 64 -1.44 -4.90 -11.89
C THR A 64 -2.78 -4.28 -11.53
N ARG A 65 -3.15 -3.19 -12.20
CA ARG A 65 -4.48 -2.58 -12.12
C ARG A 65 -5.35 -3.15 -13.23
N THR A 66 -6.56 -3.57 -12.90
CA THR A 66 -7.56 -3.99 -13.88
C THR A 66 -8.80 -3.15 -13.70
N GLU A 67 -9.27 -2.52 -14.77
CA GLU A 67 -10.53 -1.76 -14.77
C GLU A 67 -11.63 -2.60 -15.37
N TYR A 68 -12.84 -2.43 -14.84
CA TYR A 68 -14.00 -3.21 -15.25
C TYR A 68 -15.13 -2.29 -15.68
N ILE A 69 -15.78 -2.64 -16.80
CA ILE A 69 -17.08 -2.10 -17.17
C ILE A 69 -18.09 -3.22 -17.07
N SER A 70 -19.13 -3.03 -16.26
CA SER A 70 -20.18 -4.04 -16.04
C SER A 70 -19.61 -5.41 -15.65
N ASN A 71 -18.63 -5.43 -14.74
CA ASN A 71 -17.90 -6.62 -14.27
C ASN A 71 -17.10 -7.38 -15.35
N THR A 72 -16.88 -6.78 -16.52
CA THR A 72 -16.01 -7.33 -17.56
C THR A 72 -14.70 -6.55 -17.57
N PRO A 73 -13.53 -7.20 -17.47
CA PRO A 73 -12.25 -6.50 -17.52
C PRO A 73 -12.07 -5.85 -18.89
N GLU A 74 -11.85 -4.54 -18.91
CA GLU A 74 -11.73 -3.74 -20.13
C GLU A 74 -10.28 -3.33 -20.38
N SER A 75 -9.58 -2.90 -19.32
CA SER A 75 -8.20 -2.42 -19.39
C SER A 75 -7.37 -3.05 -18.28
N GLU A 76 -6.08 -3.27 -18.57
CA GLU A 76 -5.12 -3.78 -17.60
C GLU A 76 -3.81 -3.01 -17.75
N GLU A 77 -3.33 -2.45 -16.64
CA GLU A 77 -2.04 -1.78 -16.56
C GLU A 77 -1.15 -2.54 -15.59
N THR A 78 0.09 -2.81 -15.97
CA THR A 78 1.05 -3.49 -15.11
C THR A 78 2.34 -2.70 -15.04
N TRP A 79 2.86 -2.53 -13.81
CA TRP A 79 4.12 -1.88 -13.54
C TRP A 79 4.91 -2.63 -12.46
N LEU A 80 6.21 -2.34 -12.41
CA LEU A 80 7.10 -2.84 -11.36
C LEU A 80 7.25 -1.78 -10.27
N ALA A 81 7.34 -2.21 -9.02
CA ALA A 81 7.50 -1.33 -7.89
C ALA A 81 8.48 -1.87 -6.85
N THR A 82 9.17 -0.96 -6.16
CA THR A 82 10.06 -1.25 -5.03
C THR A 82 9.35 -0.99 -3.72
N TYR A 83 9.58 -1.85 -2.72
CA TYR A 83 9.12 -1.60 -1.37
C TYR A 83 10.03 -0.64 -0.61
N GLY A 84 9.44 0.42 -0.08
CA GLY A 84 10.05 1.28 0.92
C GLY A 84 9.28 1.15 2.24
N TRP A 85 9.99 1.09 3.36
CA TRP A 85 9.36 0.92 4.67
C TRP A 85 8.99 2.25 5.35
N HIS A 86 9.59 3.38 4.96
CA HIS A 86 9.26 4.67 5.56
C HIS A 86 7.77 5.00 5.39
N SER A 87 7.20 5.75 6.35
CA SER A 87 5.82 6.26 6.31
C SER A 87 4.75 5.17 6.10
N ASN A 88 4.64 4.22 7.03
CA ASN A 88 3.69 3.07 7.02
C ASN A 88 3.95 1.97 5.98
N GLY A 89 5.06 2.10 5.24
CA GLY A 89 5.43 1.20 4.17
C GLY A 89 4.61 1.44 2.90
N HIS A 90 5.27 1.34 1.75
CA HIS A 90 4.70 1.74 0.47
C HIS A 90 5.42 1.04 -0.70
N LEU A 91 4.76 1.00 -1.85
CA LEU A 91 5.36 0.62 -3.13
C LEU A 91 5.54 1.88 -3.99
N ILE A 92 6.73 2.05 -4.56
CA ILE A 92 7.03 3.12 -5.52
C ILE A 92 7.23 2.49 -6.89
N GLU A 93 6.51 2.96 -7.90
CA GLU A 93 6.73 2.55 -9.28
C GLU A 93 8.16 2.84 -9.76
N ILE A 94 8.77 1.88 -10.45
CA ILE A 94 10.08 2.06 -11.07
C ILE A 94 9.90 2.82 -12.37
N GLY A 95 10.36 4.07 -12.41
CA GLY A 95 10.35 4.90 -13.63
C GLY A 95 8.99 5.54 -13.95
N GLY A 96 8.08 5.58 -12.99
CA GLY A 96 6.78 6.23 -13.12
C GLY A 96 6.39 6.99 -11.86
N ASP A 97 5.12 7.39 -11.79
CA ASP A 97 4.62 8.34 -10.79
C ASP A 97 3.50 7.76 -9.92
N ARG A 98 3.42 6.42 -9.81
CA ARG A 98 2.46 5.73 -8.96
C ARG A 98 3.07 5.31 -7.62
N TYR A 99 2.33 5.57 -6.55
CA TYR A 99 2.71 5.24 -5.18
C TYR A 99 1.57 4.49 -4.49
N CYS A 100 1.83 3.30 -3.97
CA CYS A 100 0.88 2.58 -3.13
C CYS A 100 1.24 2.76 -1.66
N VAL A 101 0.41 3.43 -0.87
CA VAL A 101 0.60 3.62 0.57
C VAL A 101 -0.31 2.68 1.34
N PHE A 102 0.27 1.86 2.22
CA PHE A 102 -0.49 0.87 2.98
C PHE A 102 -1.00 1.43 4.30
N GLU A 103 -2.28 1.18 4.58
CA GLU A 103 -2.87 1.34 5.90
C GLU A 103 -3.23 -0.05 6.43
N THR A 104 -2.45 -0.52 7.40
CA THR A 104 -2.50 -1.92 7.84
C THR A 104 -3.65 -2.24 8.80
N VAL A 105 -4.28 -1.25 9.44
CA VAL A 105 -5.32 -1.47 10.46
C VAL A 105 -6.67 -1.80 9.79
N SER A 106 -7.04 -1.00 8.80
CA SER A 106 -8.22 -1.12 7.94
C SER A 106 -8.02 -2.09 6.78
N LYS A 107 -6.79 -2.58 6.58
CA LYS A 107 -6.40 -3.41 5.44
C LYS A 107 -6.63 -2.73 4.09
N SER A 108 -6.25 -1.46 4.02
CA SER A 108 -6.45 -0.63 2.82
C SER A 108 -5.13 -0.17 2.21
N LEU A 109 -5.22 0.24 0.95
CA LEU A 109 -4.13 0.76 0.16
C LEU A 109 -4.62 2.02 -0.54
N TYR A 110 -3.83 3.08 -0.47
CA TYR A 110 -4.05 4.31 -1.22
C TYR A 110 -3.13 4.29 -2.43
N LEU A 111 -3.70 4.34 -3.62
CA LEU A 111 -2.95 4.53 -4.86
C LEU A 111 -2.94 6.03 -5.16
N GLU A 112 -1.77 6.62 -5.02
CA GLU A 112 -1.49 7.98 -5.47
C GLU A 112 -0.86 7.91 -6.87
N ALA A 113 -1.35 8.73 -7.80
CA ALA A 113 -0.81 8.83 -9.15
C ALA A 113 -0.76 10.29 -9.58
N LEU A 114 0.35 10.70 -10.22
CA LEU A 114 0.45 11.99 -10.88
C LEU A 114 -0.14 11.90 -12.29
N THR A 115 -1.09 12.78 -12.61
CA THR A 115 -1.64 12.88 -13.96
C THR A 115 -0.76 13.75 -14.85
N GLU A 116 -0.89 13.60 -16.16
CA GLU A 116 -0.15 14.40 -17.15
C GLU A 116 -0.34 15.92 -16.99
N GLN A 117 -1.45 16.34 -16.39
CA GLN A 117 -1.75 17.75 -16.09
C GLN A 117 -1.11 18.25 -14.78
N GLY A 118 -0.24 17.44 -14.16
CA GLY A 118 0.43 17.75 -12.89
C GLY A 118 -0.50 17.71 -11.67
N LYS A 119 -1.67 17.08 -11.77
CA LYS A 119 -2.58 16.89 -10.64
C LYS A 119 -2.36 15.52 -10.02
N THR A 120 -2.41 15.44 -8.70
CA THR A 120 -2.37 14.17 -7.99
C THR A 120 -3.78 13.63 -7.81
N THR A 121 -3.99 12.35 -8.13
CA THR A 121 -5.20 11.60 -7.77
C THR A 121 -4.89 10.61 -6.66
N ILE A 122 -5.83 10.41 -5.74
CA ILE A 122 -5.73 9.41 -4.67
C ILE A 122 -6.96 8.51 -4.75
N GLU A 123 -6.73 7.21 -4.93
CA GLU A 123 -7.76 6.19 -4.97
C GLU A 123 -7.59 5.23 -3.78
N LEU A 124 -8.70 4.87 -3.14
CA LEU A 124 -8.71 3.94 -2.01
C LEU A 124 -9.05 2.54 -2.52
N PHE A 125 -8.25 1.56 -2.11
CA PHE A 125 -8.47 0.14 -2.37
C PHE A 125 -8.49 -0.63 -1.05
N ILE A 126 -9.40 -1.59 -0.93
CA ILE A 126 -9.53 -2.46 0.25
C ILE A 126 -9.09 -3.87 -0.11
N LYS A 127 -8.27 -4.49 0.73
CA LYS A 127 -7.79 -5.85 0.50
C LYS A 127 -8.97 -6.83 0.54
N ASN A 128 -9.17 -7.57 -0.55
CA ASN A 128 -10.16 -8.63 -0.58
C ASN A 128 -9.61 -9.82 0.24
N LEU A 129 -10.44 -10.40 1.11
CA LEU A 129 -10.07 -11.52 2.00
C LEU A 129 -10.04 -12.84 1.25
#